data_AF-A0AB39K383-F1
#
_entry.id   AF-A0AB39K383-F1
#
_cell.length_a   1.000
_cell.length_b   1.000
_cell.length_c   1.000
_cell.angle_alpha   90.00
_cell.angle_beta   90.00
_cell.angle_gamma   90.00
#
_symmetry.space_group_name_H-M   'P 1'
#
loop_
_entity.id
_entity.type
_entity.pdbx_description
1 polymer ?
#
loop_
_entity_poly.entity_id
_entity_poly.type
_entity_poly.pdbx_seq_one_letter_code
_entity_poly.pdbx_strand_id
1 'polypeptide(L)'
;MNAVEFMKEHGIEKARFVIGSAEVGGVVTPNILDLKKLVISLELIDQIGGIEIAKSKVFMADFNGFLMISFQIENKPFEIYVKRVEEAIADYEAIYGDERDPLIQLKEGITKLRDKFKNDAHALSRLGDMDKSRVYNGIANQLDHLLKGGA
;
A
#
# COMPACT_ATOMS: atom_id res chain seq x y z
N MET A 1 -4.77 20.36 -7.42
CA MET A 1 -4.77 19.02 -6.80
C MET A 1 -5.78 18.16 -7.52
N ASN A 2 -5.35 17.04 -8.10
CA ASN A 2 -6.25 16.06 -8.69
C ASN A 2 -6.83 15.11 -7.63
N ALA A 3 -7.83 14.28 -7.98
CA ALA A 3 -8.49 13.41 -7.02
C ALA A 3 -7.57 12.32 -6.43
N VAL A 4 -6.62 11.79 -7.21
CA VAL A 4 -5.65 10.79 -6.73
C VAL A 4 -4.67 11.42 -5.74
N GLU A 5 -4.13 12.61 -6.04
CA GLU A 5 -3.29 13.38 -5.13
C GLU A 5 -4.01 13.67 -3.81
N PHE A 6 -5.28 14.08 -3.89
CA PHE A 6 -6.12 14.29 -2.70
C PHE A 6 -6.26 13.01 -1.87
N MET A 7 -6.54 11.87 -2.51
CA MET A 7 -6.68 10.58 -1.84
C MET A 7 -5.38 10.14 -1.17
N LYS A 8 -4.23 10.36 -1.83
CA LYS A 8 -2.89 10.11 -1.26
C LYS A 8 -2.60 10.99 -0.05
N GLU A 9 -2.94 12.27 -0.10
CA GLU A 9 -2.61 13.23 0.96
C GLU A 9 -3.54 13.13 2.18
N HIS A 10 -4.82 12.84 1.97
CA HIS A 10 -5.84 12.97 3.01
C HIS A 10 -6.60 11.69 3.33
N GLY A 11 -6.50 10.66 2.50
CA GLY A 11 -7.17 9.38 2.68
C GLY A 11 -8.68 9.39 2.40
N ILE A 12 -9.26 8.19 2.40
CA ILE A 12 -10.65 7.93 2.01
C ILE A 12 -11.69 8.59 2.92
N GLU A 13 -11.44 8.67 4.23
CA GLU A 13 -12.38 9.27 5.19
C GLU A 13 -12.55 10.78 4.96
N LYS A 14 -11.46 11.49 4.63
CA LYS A 14 -11.55 12.90 4.27
C LYS A 14 -12.24 13.09 2.93
N ALA A 15 -12.05 12.18 1.98
CA ALA A 15 -12.74 12.21 0.71
C ALA A 15 -14.26 12.05 0.86
N ARG A 16 -14.71 11.09 1.68
CA ARG A 16 -16.12 10.91 2.06
C ARG A 16 -16.72 12.19 2.66
N PHE A 17 -15.99 12.81 3.59
CA PHE A 17 -16.41 14.07 4.19
C PHE A 17 -16.56 15.18 3.14
N VAL A 18 -15.57 15.38 2.27
CA VAL A 18 -15.63 16.42 1.21
C VAL A 18 -16.77 16.17 0.23
N ILE A 19 -17.04 14.90 -0.11
CA ILE A 19 -18.17 14.51 -0.96
C ILE A 19 -19.52 14.84 -0.31
N GLY A 20 -19.66 14.57 0.99
CA GLY A 20 -20.90 14.77 1.74
C GLY A 20 -21.17 16.21 2.16
N SER A 21 -20.13 17.03 2.29
CA SER A 21 -20.25 18.41 2.80
C SER A 21 -20.44 19.48 1.74
N ALA A 22 -20.27 19.16 0.45
CA ALA A 22 -20.41 20.01 -0.76
C ALA A 22 -19.68 21.38 -0.76
N GLU A 23 -19.65 22.17 0.31
CA GLU A 23 -19.02 23.49 0.37
C GLU A 23 -18.63 23.82 1.81
N VAL A 24 -17.34 23.77 2.15
CA VAL A 24 -16.80 24.63 3.22
C VAL A 24 -15.45 25.14 2.75
N GLY A 25 -15.39 26.44 2.47
CA GLY A 25 -14.24 27.10 1.86
C GLY A 25 -12.95 26.87 2.65
N GLY A 26 -11.85 26.63 1.91
CA GLY A 26 -10.50 26.54 2.46
C GLY A 26 -9.67 25.36 1.94
N VAL A 27 -10.29 24.37 1.27
CA VAL A 27 -9.58 23.27 0.62
C VAL A 27 -9.59 23.49 -0.89
N VAL A 28 -8.44 23.40 -1.55
CA VAL A 28 -8.39 23.29 -3.02
C VAL A 28 -9.09 21.99 -3.39
N THR A 29 -10.36 22.06 -3.77
CA THR A 29 -11.18 20.88 -3.99
C THR A 29 -10.79 20.22 -5.32
N PRO A 30 -10.48 18.91 -5.33
CA PRO A 30 -10.37 18.17 -6.57
C PRO A 30 -11.75 18.09 -7.23
N ASN A 31 -11.80 17.67 -8.50
CA ASN A 31 -13.07 17.37 -9.14
C ASN A 31 -13.86 16.34 -8.30
N ILE A 32 -15.00 16.77 -7.76
CA ILE A 32 -15.83 15.96 -6.84
C ILE A 32 -16.32 14.68 -7.53
N LEU A 33 -16.56 14.72 -8.84
CA LEU A 33 -17.01 13.54 -9.60
C LEU A 33 -15.91 12.48 -9.66
N ASP A 34 -14.67 12.90 -9.91
CA ASP A 34 -13.50 12.02 -9.93
C ASP A 34 -13.24 11.45 -8.53
N LEU A 35 -13.37 12.28 -7.49
CA LEU A 35 -13.22 11.83 -6.10
C LEU A 35 -14.29 10.80 -5.71
N LYS A 36 -15.55 11.02 -6.11
CA LYS A 36 -16.65 10.05 -5.93
C LYS A 36 -16.34 8.73 -6.61
N LYS A 37 -15.83 8.76 -7.85
CA LYS A 37 -15.46 7.56 -8.59
C LYS A 37 -14.41 6.75 -7.82
N LEU A 38 -13.35 7.41 -7.34
CA LEU A 38 -12.28 6.74 -6.59
C LEU A 38 -12.79 6.10 -5.29
N VAL A 39 -13.64 6.80 -4.54
CA VAL A 39 -14.25 6.25 -3.31
C VAL A 39 -15.06 4.99 -3.62
N ILE A 40 -15.88 5.01 -4.67
CA ILE A 40 -16.67 3.84 -5.09
C ILE A 40 -15.76 2.68 -5.53
N SER A 41 -14.65 2.97 -6.23
CA SER A 41 -13.67 1.95 -6.62
C SER A 41 -13.03 1.28 -5.40
N LEU A 42 -12.63 2.05 -4.38
CA LEU A 42 -12.07 1.48 -3.15
C LEU A 42 -13.09 0.65 -2.37
N GLU A 43 -14.33 1.14 -2.23
CA GLU A 43 -15.41 0.40 -1.56
C GLU A 43 -15.73 -0.92 -2.27
N LEU A 44 -15.69 -0.93 -3.61
CA LEU A 44 -15.85 -2.16 -4.38
C LEU A 44 -14.74 -3.17 -4.10
N ILE A 45 -13.48 -2.72 -4.02
CA ILE A 45 -12.35 -3.60 -3.67
C ILE A 45 -12.55 -4.19 -2.27
N ASP A 46 -12.95 -3.38 -1.29
CA ASP A 46 -13.24 -3.85 0.06
C ASP A 46 -14.39 -4.86 0.09
N GLN A 47 -15.47 -4.60 -0.65
CA GLN A 47 -16.63 -5.50 -0.76
C GLN A 47 -16.27 -6.84 -1.42
N ILE A 48 -15.33 -6.86 -2.37
CA ILE A 48 -14.82 -8.09 -2.97
C ILE A 48 -13.97 -8.90 -1.97
N GLY A 49 -13.40 -8.24 -0.96
CA GLY A 49 -12.54 -8.83 0.06
C GLY A 49 -11.07 -8.38 -0.01
N GLY A 50 -10.80 -7.26 -0.67
CA GLY A 50 -9.48 -6.65 -0.78
C GLY A 50 -8.79 -6.86 -2.13
N ILE A 51 -7.69 -6.13 -2.34
CA ILE A 51 -7.00 -6.00 -3.64
C ILE A 51 -6.50 -7.34 -4.21
N GLU A 52 -5.93 -8.21 -3.36
CA GLU A 52 -5.42 -9.51 -3.78
C GLU A 52 -6.54 -10.44 -4.25
N ILE A 53 -7.69 -10.42 -3.57
CA ILE A 53 -8.87 -11.20 -3.95
C ILE A 53 -9.46 -10.66 -5.25
N ALA A 54 -9.52 -9.35 -5.42
CA ALA A 54 -9.99 -8.71 -6.66
C ALA A 54 -9.12 -9.11 -7.86
N LYS A 55 -7.79 -9.02 -7.73
CA LYS A 55 -6.84 -9.45 -8.77
C LYS A 55 -6.99 -10.93 -9.12
N SER A 56 -7.08 -11.80 -8.10
CA SER A 56 -7.27 -13.24 -8.29
C SER A 56 -8.58 -13.54 -9.03
N LYS A 57 -9.67 -12.86 -8.69
CA LYS A 57 -10.97 -13.03 -9.36
C LYS A 57 -10.96 -12.56 -10.81
N VAL A 58 -10.32 -11.42 -11.11
CA VAL A 58 -10.13 -10.93 -12.49
C VAL A 58 -9.33 -11.94 -13.29
N PHE A 59 -8.19 -12.40 -12.76
CA PHE A 59 -7.37 -13.43 -13.41
C PHE A 59 -8.17 -14.71 -13.72
N MET A 60 -8.97 -15.18 -12.76
CA MET A 60 -9.80 -16.38 -12.96
C MET A 60 -10.92 -16.13 -13.98
N ALA A 61 -11.50 -14.94 -14.03
CA ALA A 61 -12.51 -14.59 -15.03
C ALA A 61 -11.91 -14.57 -16.44
N ASP A 62 -10.76 -13.93 -16.62
CA ASP A 62 -10.04 -13.87 -17.90
C ASP A 62 -9.63 -15.26 -18.38
N PHE A 63 -9.07 -16.08 -17.48
CA PHE A 63 -8.65 -17.44 -17.78
C PHE A 63 -9.82 -18.31 -18.29
N ASN A 64 -11.02 -18.10 -17.75
CA ASN A 64 -12.22 -18.86 -18.12
C ASN A 64 -13.09 -18.16 -19.19
N GLY A 65 -12.71 -16.98 -19.66
CA GLY A 65 -13.49 -16.18 -20.61
C GLY A 65 -14.80 -15.62 -20.04
N PHE A 66 -14.88 -15.41 -18.73
CA PHE A 66 -16.06 -14.82 -18.08
C PHE A 66 -16.04 -13.30 -18.20
N LEU A 67 -17.22 -12.72 -18.43
CA LEU A 67 -17.40 -11.25 -18.45
C LEU A 67 -17.75 -10.68 -17.07
N MET A 68 -18.08 -11.54 -16.11
CA MET A 68 -18.62 -11.18 -14.80
C MET A 68 -17.85 -11.89 -13.69
N ILE A 69 -17.71 -11.20 -12.55
CA ILE A 69 -17.18 -11.73 -11.29
C ILE A 69 -18.32 -11.81 -10.28
N SER A 70 -18.42 -12.94 -9.58
CA SER A 70 -19.32 -13.11 -8.45
C SER A 70 -18.61 -12.98 -7.11
N PHE A 71 -19.26 -12.32 -6.17
CA PHE A 71 -18.82 -12.19 -4.78
C PHE A 71 -20.02 -12.06 -3.84
N GLN A 72 -19.81 -12.21 -2.54
CA GLN A 72 -20.87 -12.19 -1.53
C GLN A 72 -20.78 -10.90 -0.72
N ILE A 73 -21.90 -10.19 -0.59
CA ILE A 73 -22.07 -9.10 0.38
C ILE A 73 -23.21 -9.51 1.30
N GLU A 74 -22.97 -9.59 2.61
CA GLU A 74 -24.00 -9.96 3.60
C GLU A 74 -24.76 -11.26 3.23
N ASN A 75 -24.04 -12.27 2.75
CA ASN A 75 -24.59 -13.57 2.27
C ASN A 75 -25.56 -13.46 1.07
N LYS A 76 -25.53 -12.34 0.34
CA LYS A 76 -26.23 -12.19 -0.93
C LYS A 76 -25.23 -12.22 -2.07
N PRO A 77 -25.51 -12.95 -3.17
CA PRO A 77 -24.67 -12.95 -4.35
C PRO A 77 -24.78 -11.61 -5.09
N PHE A 78 -23.64 -11.08 -5.48
CA PHE A 78 -23.51 -9.93 -6.37
C PHE A 78 -22.68 -10.34 -7.58
N GLU A 79 -23.06 -9.81 -8.74
CA GLU A 79 -22.35 -9.98 -10.00
C GLU A 79 -21.95 -8.61 -10.54
N ILE A 80 -20.71 -8.48 -10.97
CA ILE A 80 -20.18 -7.25 -11.55
C ILE A 80 -19.32 -7.56 -12.77
N TYR A 81 -19.33 -6.66 -13.76
CA TYR A 81 -18.47 -6.80 -14.94
C TYR A 81 -17.00 -6.79 -14.55
N VAL A 82 -16.22 -7.71 -15.13
CA VAL A 82 -14.76 -7.81 -14.93
C VAL A 82 -14.11 -6.44 -15.16
N LYS A 83 -14.48 -5.77 -16.26
CA LYS A 83 -13.98 -4.43 -16.62
C LYS A 83 -14.11 -3.41 -15.49
N ARG A 84 -15.22 -3.42 -14.75
CA ARG A 84 -15.43 -2.48 -13.65
C ARG A 84 -14.49 -2.78 -12.46
N VAL A 85 -14.16 -4.05 -12.24
CA VAL A 85 -13.19 -4.48 -11.22
C VAL A 85 -11.76 -4.14 -11.65
N GLU A 86 -11.41 -4.31 -12.92
CA GLU A 86 -10.12 -3.85 -13.47
C GLU A 86 -9.92 -2.35 -13.28
N GLU A 87 -10.94 -1.54 -13.59
CA GLU A 87 -10.92 -0.10 -13.35
C GLU A 87 -10.73 0.22 -11.85
N ALA A 88 -11.38 -0.54 -10.96
CA ALA A 88 -11.22 -0.37 -9.51
C ALA A 88 -9.83 -0.75 -9.01
N ILE A 89 -9.23 -1.81 -9.57
CA ILE A 89 -7.85 -2.23 -9.29
C ILE A 89 -6.88 -1.13 -9.75
N ALA A 90 -7.06 -0.59 -10.95
CA ALA A 90 -6.22 0.48 -11.47
C ALA A 90 -6.35 1.77 -10.64
N ASP A 91 -7.56 2.14 -10.23
CA ASP A 91 -7.80 3.27 -9.32
C ASP A 91 -7.13 3.02 -7.95
N TYR A 92 -7.23 1.81 -7.39
CA TYR A 92 -6.58 1.41 -6.15
C TYR A 92 -5.06 1.52 -6.26
N GLU A 93 -4.46 0.99 -7.32
CA GLU A 93 -3.02 1.07 -7.59
C GLU A 93 -2.56 2.49 -7.89
N ALA A 94 -3.40 3.35 -8.48
CA ALA A 94 -3.06 4.75 -8.66
C ALA A 94 -2.92 5.49 -7.31
N ILE A 95 -3.73 5.11 -6.31
CA ILE A 95 -3.73 5.69 -4.96
C ILE A 95 -2.64 5.05 -4.08
N TYR A 96 -2.60 3.72 -4.02
CA TYR A 96 -1.79 2.93 -3.10
C TYR A 96 -0.63 2.17 -3.78
N GLY A 97 -0.54 2.14 -5.11
CA GLY A 97 0.56 1.46 -5.81
C GLY A 97 1.93 2.11 -5.61
N ASP A 98 1.95 3.38 -5.20
CA ASP A 98 3.17 4.06 -4.71
C ASP A 98 3.43 3.82 -3.21
N GLU A 99 2.44 3.34 -2.45
CA GLU A 99 2.68 2.73 -1.14
C GLU A 99 3.39 1.41 -1.41
N ARG A 100 4.73 1.50 -1.54
CA ARG A 100 5.61 0.33 -1.44
C ARG A 100 5.12 -0.48 -0.25
N ASP A 101 4.78 -1.74 -0.48
CA ASP A 101 4.37 -2.69 0.56
C ASP A 101 5.10 -2.35 1.88
N PRO A 102 4.38 -2.06 2.98
CA PRO A 102 4.99 -1.70 4.25
C PRO A 102 6.08 -2.68 4.69
N LEU A 103 5.96 -3.95 4.31
CA LEU A 103 6.96 -4.98 4.53
C LEU A 103 8.21 -4.77 3.67
N ILE A 104 8.07 -4.34 2.41
CA ILE A 104 9.18 -3.94 1.54
C ILE A 104 9.88 -2.70 2.10
N GLN A 105 9.14 -1.66 2.50
CA GLN A 105 9.72 -0.45 3.10
C GLN A 105 10.48 -0.77 4.39
N LEU A 106 9.89 -1.60 5.25
CA LEU A 106 10.51 -2.04 6.49
C LEU A 106 11.79 -2.84 6.21
N LYS A 107 11.77 -3.77 5.25
CA LYS A 107 12.96 -4.53 4.83
C LYS A 107 14.06 -3.62 4.29
N GLU A 108 13.73 -2.63 3.45
CA GLU A 108 14.69 -1.65 2.94
C GLU A 108 15.27 -0.79 4.08
N GLY A 109 14.45 -0.35 5.02
CA GLY A 109 14.86 0.41 6.20
C GLY A 109 15.83 -0.37 7.10
N ILE A 110 15.50 -1.63 7.41
CA ILE A 110 16.37 -2.54 8.19
C ILE A 110 17.67 -2.81 7.44
N THR A 111 17.62 -2.98 6.12
CA THR A 111 18.80 -3.18 5.26
C THR A 111 19.76 -1.99 5.34
N LYS A 112 19.24 -0.76 5.18
CA LYS A 112 20.03 0.47 5.32
C LYS A 112 20.65 0.60 6.71
N LEU A 113 19.89 0.27 7.76
CA LEU A 113 20.36 0.34 9.14
C LEU A 113 21.49 -0.67 9.41
N ARG A 114 21.33 -1.91 8.94
CA ARG A 114 22.37 -2.96 9.02
C ARG A 114 23.66 -2.50 8.35
N ASP A 115 23.57 -1.99 7.12
CA ASP A 115 24.73 -1.57 6.35
C ASP A 115 25.45 -0.39 7.00
N LYS A 116 24.68 0.56 7.58
CA LYS A 116 25.24 1.65 8.37
C LYS A 116 26.02 1.13 9.58
N PHE A 117 25.42 0.27 10.41
CA PHE A 117 26.10 -0.27 11.59
C PHE A 117 27.34 -1.09 11.22
N LYS A 118 27.31 -1.82 10.11
CA LYS A 118 28.48 -2.54 9.58
C LYS A 118 29.60 -1.58 9.18
N ASN A 119 29.28 -0.51 8.45
CA ASN A 119 30.25 0.50 8.04
C ASN A 119 30.84 1.26 9.24
N ASP A 120 29.99 1.66 10.19
CA ASP A 120 30.41 2.33 11.42
C ASP A 120 31.29 1.43 12.29
N ALA A 121 30.97 0.13 12.41
CA ALA A 121 31.81 -0.85 13.11
C ALA A 121 33.20 -0.96 12.46
N HIS A 122 33.27 -0.98 11.13
CA HIS A 122 34.53 -0.99 10.39
C HIS A 122 35.34 0.30 10.62
N ALA A 123 34.68 1.47 10.63
CA ALA A 123 35.33 2.75 10.90
C ALA A 123 35.89 2.81 12.33
N LEU A 124 35.11 2.39 13.33
CA LEU A 124 35.52 2.35 14.74
C LEU A 124 36.71 1.41 14.96
N SER A 125 36.73 0.25 14.28
CA SER A 125 37.87 -0.66 14.32
C SER A 125 39.15 -0.01 13.79
N ARG A 126 39.07 0.78 12.71
CA ARG A 126 40.22 1.53 12.18
C ARG A 126 40.68 2.64 13.10
N LEU A 127 39.76 3.24 13.87
CA LEU A 127 40.05 4.29 14.84
C LEU A 127 40.58 3.75 16.18
N GLY A 128 40.62 2.41 16.36
CA GLY A 128 41.10 1.77 17.58
C GLY A 128 40.04 1.61 18.69
N ASP A 129 38.79 2.05 18.46
CA ASP A 129 37.67 1.87 19.39
C ASP A 129 37.04 0.47 19.19
N MET A 130 37.75 -0.55 19.67
CA MET A 130 37.36 -1.94 19.50
C MET A 130 36.09 -2.31 20.26
N ASP A 131 35.84 -1.73 21.43
CA ASP A 131 34.66 -2.06 22.24
C ASP A 131 33.39 -1.58 21.55
N LYS A 132 33.38 -0.34 21.04
CA LYS A 132 32.24 0.18 20.29
C LYS A 132 32.06 -0.51 18.94
N SER A 133 33.17 -0.86 18.27
CA SER A 133 33.14 -1.64 17.02
C SER A 133 32.46 -2.99 17.20
N ARG A 134 32.76 -3.72 18.30
CA ARG A 134 32.10 -5.00 18.63
C ARG A 134 30.60 -4.84 18.84
N VAL A 135 30.17 -3.81 19.58
CA VAL A 135 28.75 -3.53 19.81
C VAL A 135 28.02 -3.27 18.49
N TYR A 136 28.59 -2.44 17.62
CA TYR A 136 27.96 -2.05 16.35
C TYR A 136 27.88 -3.23 15.38
N ASN A 137 28.92 -4.08 15.36
CA ASN A 137 28.90 -5.32 14.58
C ASN A 137 27.84 -6.31 15.11
N GLY A 138 27.68 -6.41 16.44
CA GLY A 138 26.61 -7.20 17.06
C GLY A 138 25.22 -6.76 16.62
N ILE A 139 24.95 -5.45 16.60
CA ILE A 139 23.69 -4.88 16.11
C ILE A 139 23.48 -5.20 14.63
N ALA A 140 24.51 -5.02 13.78
CA ALA A 140 24.42 -5.35 12.37
C ALA A 140 24.06 -6.83 12.15
N ASN A 141 24.67 -7.75 12.90
CA ASN A 141 24.36 -9.18 12.80
C ASN A 141 22.92 -9.49 13.21
N GLN A 142 22.41 -8.87 14.29
CA GLN A 142 21.00 -9.02 14.69
C GLN A 142 20.02 -8.54 13.61
N LEU A 143 20.31 -7.41 12.97
CA LEU A 143 19.50 -6.90 11.86
C LEU A 143 19.57 -7.84 10.64
N ASP A 144 20.72 -8.44 10.36
CA ASP A 144 20.86 -9.42 9.27
C ASP A 144 20.09 -10.72 9.55
N HIS A 145 20.07 -11.18 10.80
CA HIS A 145 19.24 -12.31 11.23
C HIS A 145 17.75 -12.02 11.08
N LEU A 146 17.32 -10.81 11.45
CA LEU A 146 15.93 -10.37 11.28
C LEU A 146 15.51 -10.36 9.80
N LEU A 147 16.39 -9.88 8.91
CA LEU A 147 16.15 -9.87 7.46
C LEU A 147 16.03 -11.27 6.85
N LYS A 148 16.68 -12.28 7.45
CA LYS A 148 16.64 -13.68 6.99
C LYS A 148 15.44 -14.48 7.53
N GLY A 149 14.54 -13.85 8.29
CA GLY A 149 13.31 -14.47 8.77
C GLY A 149 13.26 -14.71 10.28
N GLY A 150 14.26 -14.28 11.06
CA GLY A 150 14.31 -14.58 12.50
C GLY A 150 14.54 -16.08 12.76
N ALA A 151 14.72 -16.46 14.03
CA ALA A 151 14.96 -17.84 14.44
C ALA A 151 13.75 -18.76 14.19
#